data_AF-A0A2V8CI40-F1
#
_entry.id   AF-A0A2V8CI40-F1
#
_cell.length_a   1.000
_cell.length_b   1.000
_cell.length_c   1.000
_cell.angle_alpha   90.00
_cell.angle_beta   90.00
_cell.angle_gamma   90.00
#
_symmetry.space_group_name_H-M   'P 1'
#
loop_
_entity.id
_entity.type
_entity.pdbx_description
1 polymer ?
#
loop_
_entity_poly.entity_id
_entity_poly.type
_entity_poly.pdbx_seq_one_letter_code
_entity_poly.pdbx_strand_id
1 'polypeptide(L)'
;MAELRDRSPDTRVVNGLGRLTDGTTIARAQSELDVIADRLERQFPETNSGIRSTVWPYGDRYIAPQVTLIIAALMGAVVFVLLIACANIANLLLARAAQRSHEISIRMSLGATRWRIVRQLLSESVVLAAVGGVAGYAGSIAGVT
;
A
#
# COMPACT_ATOMS: atom_id res chain seq x y z
N MET A 1 36.07 -33.85 37.68
CA MET A 1 35.16 -32.78 38.13
C MET A 1 35.24 -31.68 37.08
N ALA A 2 34.70 -31.90 35.89
CA ALA A 2 33.33 -31.53 35.51
C ALA A 2 33.23 -30.06 35.08
N GLU A 3 34.04 -29.68 34.09
CA GLU A 3 33.72 -28.60 33.16
C GLU A 3 33.48 -29.23 31.78
N LEU A 4 32.69 -28.54 30.94
CA LEU A 4 32.31 -28.89 29.57
C LEU A 4 31.07 -29.80 29.43
N ARG A 5 29.89 -29.18 29.54
CA ARG A 5 29.15 -28.74 28.34
C ARG A 5 27.77 -28.33 28.82
N ASP A 6 27.62 -27.03 29.02
CA ASP A 6 26.32 -26.36 28.99
C ASP A 6 25.64 -26.79 27.68
N ARG A 7 24.77 -27.80 27.79
CA ARG A 7 24.00 -28.38 26.70
C ARG A 7 22.70 -27.59 26.60
N SER A 8 22.82 -26.27 26.59
CA SER A 8 21.74 -25.40 26.12
C SER A 8 21.46 -25.80 24.68
N PRO A 9 20.26 -26.27 24.33
CA PRO A 9 19.87 -26.44 22.94
C PRO A 9 19.91 -25.03 22.35
N ASP A 10 20.98 -24.74 21.62
CA ASP A 10 21.15 -23.50 20.87
C ASP A 10 19.96 -23.43 19.91
N THR A 11 18.91 -22.74 20.35
CA THR A 11 17.62 -22.69 19.64
C THR A 11 17.82 -21.71 18.49
N ARG A 12 18.52 -22.17 17.47
CA ARG A 12 18.90 -21.35 16.31
C ARG A 12 17.67 -21.19 15.44
N VAL A 13 16.94 -20.11 15.65
CA VAL A 13 15.85 -19.69 14.76
C VAL A 13 16.47 -19.05 13.53
N VAL A 14 16.56 -19.80 12.44
CA VAL A 14 17.01 -19.28 11.15
C VAL A 14 15.79 -18.81 10.38
N ASN A 15 15.63 -17.49 10.26
CA ASN A 15 14.59 -16.89 9.42
C ASN A 15 15.15 -16.67 8.01
N GLY A 16 14.47 -17.22 7.00
CA GLY A 16 14.81 -17.06 5.60
C GLY A 16 13.61 -16.57 4.81
N LEU A 17 13.85 -15.66 3.86
CA LEU A 17 12.84 -15.21 2.90
C LEU A 17 13.13 -15.87 1.55
N GLY A 18 12.10 -16.49 0.96
CA GLY A 18 12.19 -17.15 -0.33
C GLY A 18 10.98 -16.81 -1.20
N ARG A 19 11.22 -16.63 -2.50
CA ARG A 19 10.14 -16.45 -3.48
C ARG A 19 9.78 -17.82 -4.04
N LEU A 20 8.51 -18.21 -3.91
CA LEU A 20 8.00 -19.42 -4.57
C LEU A 20 7.88 -19.16 -6.09
N THR A 21 8.16 -20.19 -6.87
CA THR A 21 7.88 -20.21 -8.31
C THR A 21 6.37 -20.23 -8.55
N ASP A 22 5.92 -19.64 -9.67
CA ASP A 22 4.51 -19.50 -9.99
C ASP A 22 3.79 -20.86 -10.01
N GLY A 23 2.65 -20.95 -9.33
CA GLY A 23 1.87 -22.20 -9.20
C GLY A 23 2.30 -23.16 -8.09
N THR A 24 3.34 -22.84 -7.32
CA THR A 24 3.76 -23.66 -6.17
C THR A 24 2.94 -23.29 -4.93
N THR A 25 2.37 -24.30 -4.24
CA THR A 25 1.63 -24.09 -2.99
C THR A 25 2.56 -24.08 -1.78
N ILE A 26 2.17 -23.38 -0.71
CA ILE A 26 2.89 -23.38 0.56
C ILE A 26 3.07 -24.79 1.12
N ALA A 27 2.05 -25.64 0.98
CA ALA A 27 2.11 -27.04 1.41
C ALA A 27 3.20 -27.84 0.68
N ARG A 28 3.39 -27.59 -0.63
CA ARG A 28 4.46 -28.21 -1.40
C ARG A 28 5.84 -27.70 -0.98
N ALA A 29 6.00 -26.38 -0.82
CA ALA A 29 7.25 -25.80 -0.33
C ALA A 29 7.62 -26.31 1.07
N GLN A 30 6.63 -26.47 1.95
CA GLN A 30 6.81 -27.07 3.27
C GLN A 30 7.32 -28.52 3.14
N SER A 31 6.70 -29.34 2.29
CA SER A 31 7.13 -30.74 2.11
C SER A 31 8.55 -30.87 1.54
N GLU A 32 8.96 -29.98 0.62
CA GLU A 32 10.31 -29.97 0.07
C GLU A 32 11.34 -29.56 1.12
N LEU A 33 11.00 -28.57 1.95
CA LEU A 33 11.85 -28.14 3.06
C LEU A 33 11.95 -29.18 4.17
N ASP A 34 10.87 -29.91 4.47
CA ASP A 34 10.88 -31.01 5.44
C ASP A 34 11.81 -32.13 4.97
N VAL A 35 11.81 -32.48 3.68
CA VAL A 35 12.75 -33.46 3.11
C VAL A 35 14.21 -32.99 3.21
N ILE A 36 14.45 -31.69 3.04
CA ILE A 36 15.80 -31.11 3.18
C ILE A 36 16.22 -31.11 4.66
N ALA A 37 15.31 -30.75 5.58
CA ALA A 37 15.55 -30.76 7.02
C ALA A 37 15.89 -32.16 7.53
N ASP A 38 15.10 -33.18 7.14
CA ASP A 38 15.36 -34.59 7.46
C ASP A 38 16.72 -35.06 6.94
N ARG A 39 17.11 -34.62 5.74
CA ARG A 39 18.43 -34.95 5.16
C ARG A 39 19.56 -34.28 5.94
N LEU A 40 19.36 -33.02 6.33
CA LEU A 40 20.34 -32.23 7.05
C LEU A 40 20.55 -32.76 8.48
N GLU A 41 19.49 -33.23 9.12
CA GLU A 41 19.56 -33.92 10.42
C GLU A 41 20.39 -35.21 10.34
N ARG A 42 20.21 -36.01 9.29
CA ARG A 42 21.00 -37.24 9.08
C ARG A 42 22.48 -36.96 8.80
N GLN A 43 22.80 -35.89 8.08
CA GLN A 43 24.18 -35.53 7.74
C GLN A 43 24.90 -34.79 8.88
N PHE A 44 24.18 -33.97 9.65
CA PHE A 44 24.72 -33.14 10.72
C PHE A 44 23.89 -33.24 12.00
N PRO A 45 23.83 -34.41 12.63
CA PRO A 45 22.99 -34.65 13.81
C PRO A 45 23.40 -33.81 15.03
N GLU A 46 24.66 -33.38 15.11
CA GLU A 46 25.14 -32.55 16.24
C GLU A 46 24.62 -31.10 16.21
N THR A 47 24.28 -30.57 15.03
CA THR A 47 23.86 -29.16 14.86
C THR A 47 22.41 -29.01 14.40
N ASN A 48 21.79 -30.06 13.85
CA ASN A 48 20.47 -29.96 13.22
C ASN A 48 19.41 -30.92 13.81
N SER A 49 19.69 -31.64 14.89
CA SER A 49 18.69 -32.54 15.49
C SER A 49 17.46 -31.77 16.00
N GLY A 50 16.27 -32.16 15.57
CA GLY A 50 15.01 -31.54 16.02
C GLY A 50 14.69 -30.16 15.45
N ILE A 51 15.44 -29.64 14.46
CA ILE A 51 15.10 -28.40 13.77
C ILE A 51 13.97 -28.66 12.79
N ARG A 52 12.82 -28.02 13.01
CA ARG A 52 11.67 -28.08 12.09
C ARG A 52 11.56 -26.80 11.28
N SER A 53 11.57 -26.92 9.95
CA SER A 53 11.24 -25.81 9.05
C SER A 53 9.76 -25.49 9.12
N THR A 54 9.37 -24.22 9.15
CA THR A 54 7.96 -23.82 9.01
C THR A 54 7.87 -22.71 7.98
N VAL A 55 7.13 -22.96 6.91
CA VAL A 55 6.89 -22.00 5.83
C VAL A 55 5.62 -21.23 6.15
N TRP A 56 5.76 -19.91 6.25
CA TRP A 56 4.63 -19.02 6.45
C TRP A 56 4.42 -18.17 5.20
N PRO A 57 3.17 -18.00 4.74
CA PRO A 57 2.88 -17.01 3.73
C PRO A 57 3.31 -15.63 4.25
N TYR A 58 4.02 -14.87 3.41
CA TYR A 58 4.52 -13.55 3.79
C TYR A 58 3.38 -12.60 4.19
N GLY A 59 2.23 -12.72 3.52
CA GLY A 59 1.03 -11.92 3.82
C GLY A 59 0.48 -12.15 5.22
N ASP A 60 0.34 -13.40 5.66
CA ASP A 60 -0.35 -13.73 6.92
C ASP A 60 0.47 -13.41 8.18
N ARG A 61 1.81 -13.46 8.08
CA ARG A 61 2.68 -13.25 9.25
C ARG A 61 3.10 -11.79 9.45
N TYR A 62 3.16 -11.00 8.37
CA TYR A 62 3.62 -9.61 8.43
C TYR A 62 2.52 -8.58 8.18
N ILE A 63 1.47 -8.92 7.42
CA ILE A 63 0.34 -8.04 7.17
C ILE A 63 -0.81 -8.49 8.06
N ALA A 64 -0.76 -8.09 9.33
CA ALA A 64 -1.85 -8.36 10.25
C ALA A 64 -3.15 -7.73 9.69
N PRO A 65 -4.32 -8.37 9.84
CA PRO A 65 -5.59 -7.86 9.30
C PRO A 65 -5.88 -6.40 9.68
N GLN A 66 -5.39 -5.98 10.85
CA GLN A 66 -5.47 -4.62 11.37
C GLN A 66 -4.72 -3.61 10.48
N VAL A 67 -3.57 -3.99 9.91
CA VAL A 67 -2.77 -3.13 9.02
C VAL A 67 -3.54 -2.85 7.73
N THR A 68 -4.16 -3.86 7.13
CA THR A 68 -4.99 -3.70 5.94
C THR A 68 -6.18 -2.78 6.22
N LEU A 69 -6.81 -2.92 7.38
CA LEU A 69 -7.91 -2.04 7.80
C LEU A 69 -7.45 -0.59 7.97
N ILE A 70 -6.30 -0.36 8.60
CA ILE A 70 -5.74 0.98 8.78
C ILE A 70 -5.40 1.61 7.43
N ILE A 71 -4.74 0.89 6.52
CA ILE A 71 -4.42 1.38 5.17
C ILE A 71 -5.71 1.71 4.40
N ALA A 72 -6.72 0.84 4.47
CA ALA A 72 -8.01 1.07 3.84
C ALA A 72 -8.72 2.31 4.42
N ALA A 73 -8.66 2.52 5.74
CA ALA A 73 -9.22 3.69 6.40
C ALA A 73 -8.50 4.98 5.98
N LEU A 74 -7.16 4.95 5.90
CA LEU A 74 -6.37 6.09 5.40
C LEU A 74 -6.72 6.42 3.94
N MET A 75 -6.85 5.41 3.08
CA MET A 75 -7.30 5.59 1.70
C MET A 75 -8.72 6.18 1.64
N GLY A 76 -9.63 5.69 2.49
CA GLY A 76 -10.96 6.26 2.64
C GLY A 76 -10.93 7.74 3.05
N ALA A 77 -10.08 8.09 4.02
CA ALA A 77 -9.90 9.48 4.45
C ALA A 77 -9.38 10.37 3.30
N VAL A 78 -8.40 9.89 2.52
CA VAL A 78 -7.90 10.62 1.34
C VAL A 78 -9.02 10.87 0.32
N VAL A 79 -9.85 9.86 0.03
CA VAL A 79 -11.00 10.02 -0.88
C VAL A 79 -11.99 11.05 -0.33
N PHE A 80 -12.30 11.02 0.96
CA PHE A 80 -13.19 12.02 1.59
C PHE A 80 -12.62 13.43 1.48
N VAL A 81 -11.33 13.60 1.76
CA VAL A 81 -10.66 14.91 1.64
C VAL A 81 -10.71 15.42 0.18
N LEU A 82 -10.47 14.55 -0.80
CA LEU A 82 -10.63 14.92 -2.22
C LEU A 82 -12.08 15.33 -2.54
N LEU A 83 -13.07 14.59 -2.06
CA LEU A 83 -14.49 14.92 -2.27
C LEU A 83 -14.86 16.26 -1.64
N ILE A 84 -14.40 16.55 -0.42
CA ILE A 84 -14.62 17.84 0.24
C ILE A 84 -13.98 18.97 -0.57
N ALA A 85 -12.74 18.78 -1.04
CA ALA A 85 -12.07 19.76 -1.91
C ALA A 85 -12.87 20.00 -3.20
N CYS A 86 -13.33 18.96 -3.87
CA CYS A 86 -14.16 19.05 -5.08
C CYS A 86 -15.50 19.76 -4.80
N ALA A 87 -16.17 19.45 -3.70
CA ALA A 87 -17.41 20.11 -3.29
C ALA A 87 -17.20 21.60 -3.03
N ASN A 88 -16.11 21.97 -2.36
CA ASN A 88 -15.76 23.37 -2.11
C ASN A 88 -15.52 24.14 -3.40
N ILE A 89 -14.84 23.53 -4.37
CA ILE A 89 -14.61 24.13 -5.70
C ILE A 89 -15.93 24.31 -6.44
N ALA A 90 -16.80 23.31 -6.42
CA ALA A 90 -18.13 23.39 -7.03
C ALA A 90 -18.98 24.51 -6.40
N ASN A 91 -18.90 24.67 -5.08
CA ASN A 91 -19.63 25.71 -4.36
C ASN A 91 -19.07 27.11 -4.69
N LEU A 92 -17.74 27.25 -4.80
CA LEU A 92 -17.08 28.49 -5.25
C LEU A 92 -17.49 28.87 -6.69
N LEU A 93 -17.60 27.87 -7.57
CA LEU A 93 -18.09 28.03 -8.93
C LEU A 93 -19.54 28.51 -8.97
N LEU A 94 -20.40 27.89 -8.16
CA LEU A 94 -21.81 28.28 -8.02
C LEU A 94 -21.95 29.72 -7.49
N ALA A 95 -21.17 30.10 -6.47
CA ALA A 95 -21.17 31.46 -5.92
C ALA A 95 -20.71 32.51 -6.96
N ARG A 96 -19.63 32.24 -7.70
CA ARG A 96 -19.16 33.14 -8.78
C ARG A 96 -20.17 33.22 -9.93
N ALA A 97 -20.83 32.11 -10.26
CA ALA A 97 -21.89 32.08 -11.27
C ALA A 97 -23.14 32.84 -10.81
N ALA A 98 -23.48 32.79 -9.52
CA ALA A 98 -24.58 33.55 -8.93
C ALA A 98 -24.28 35.06 -8.93
N GLN A 99 -23.06 35.48 -8.60
CA GLN A 99 -22.68 36.90 -8.66
C GLN A 99 -22.61 37.46 -10.09
N ARG A 100 -22.24 36.64 -11.08
CA ARG A 100 -22.27 37.02 -12.51
C ARG A 100 -23.57 36.64 -13.22
N SER A 101 -24.58 36.16 -12.49
CA SER A 101 -25.82 35.61 -13.05
C SER A 101 -26.57 36.59 -13.95
N HIS A 102 -26.47 37.88 -13.65
CA HIS A 102 -27.11 38.95 -14.41
C HIS A 102 -26.47 39.17 -15.79
N GLU A 103 -25.13 39.22 -15.87
CA GLU A 103 -24.43 39.28 -17.18
C GLU A 103 -24.57 37.97 -17.97
N ILE A 104 -24.67 36.86 -17.25
CA ILE A 104 -24.79 35.52 -17.80
C ILE A 104 -26.20 35.28 -18.37
N SER A 105 -27.26 35.80 -17.75
CA SER A 105 -28.61 35.69 -18.31
C SER A 105 -28.73 36.48 -19.61
N ILE A 106 -28.13 37.68 -19.65
CA ILE A 106 -28.05 38.53 -20.85
C ILE A 106 -27.18 37.87 -21.94
N ARG A 107 -26.08 37.23 -21.58
CA ARG A 107 -25.26 36.47 -22.54
C ARG A 107 -25.90 35.16 -22.99
N MET A 108 -26.68 34.49 -22.14
CA MET A 108 -27.44 33.30 -22.56
C MET A 108 -28.59 33.64 -23.49
N SER A 109 -29.25 34.80 -23.32
CA SER A 109 -30.21 35.29 -24.32
C SER A 109 -29.54 35.64 -25.67
N LEU A 110 -28.21 35.83 -25.67
CA LEU A 110 -27.36 36.00 -26.86
C LEU A 110 -26.58 34.73 -27.26
N GLY A 111 -26.79 33.58 -26.59
CA GLY A 111 -26.18 32.28 -26.91
C GLY A 111 -24.80 31.96 -26.30
N ALA A 112 -24.22 32.80 -25.44
CA ALA A 112 -22.89 32.60 -24.85
C ALA A 112 -22.92 31.87 -23.49
N THR A 113 -22.04 30.87 -23.31
CA THR A 113 -22.18 29.85 -22.25
C THR A 113 -21.29 30.05 -21.01
N ARG A 114 -21.90 29.79 -19.85
CA ARG A 114 -21.34 29.67 -18.48
C ARG A 114 -20.13 28.73 -18.37
N TRP A 115 -19.97 27.87 -19.37
CA TRP A 115 -18.96 26.84 -19.50
C TRP A 115 -17.51 27.33 -19.43
N ARG A 116 -17.21 28.57 -19.82
CA ARG A 116 -15.81 29.05 -19.86
C ARG A 116 -15.19 29.20 -18.47
N ILE A 117 -15.96 29.68 -17.49
CA ILE A 117 -15.50 29.86 -16.09
C ILE A 117 -15.36 28.51 -15.40
N VAL A 118 -16.34 27.62 -15.61
CA VAL A 118 -16.30 26.24 -15.11
C VAL A 118 -15.09 25.50 -15.67
N ARG A 119 -14.83 25.60 -16.97
CA ARG A 119 -13.69 24.94 -17.61
C ARG A 119 -12.35 25.48 -17.13
N GLN A 120 -12.25 26.79 -16.86
CA GLN A 120 -11.00 27.40 -16.39
C GLN A 120 -10.65 26.95 -14.97
N LEU A 121 -11.61 26.97 -14.04
CA LEU A 121 -11.39 26.51 -12.67
C LEU A 121 -11.21 24.99 -12.59
N LEU A 122 -11.90 24.22 -13.43
CA LEU A 122 -11.65 22.79 -13.58
C LEU A 122 -10.23 22.54 -14.08
N SER A 123 -9.77 23.27 -15.11
CA SER A 123 -8.40 23.12 -15.60
C SER A 123 -7.37 23.52 -14.54
N GLU A 124 -7.64 24.56 -13.75
CA GLU A 124 -6.76 25.03 -12.68
C GLU A 124 -6.69 24.00 -11.53
N SER A 125 -7.83 23.40 -11.18
CA SER A 125 -7.93 22.34 -10.17
C SER A 125 -7.28 21.04 -10.64
N VAL A 126 -7.45 20.66 -11.91
CA VAL A 126 -6.80 19.50 -12.51
C VAL A 126 -5.29 19.69 -12.56
N VAL A 127 -4.82 20.89 -12.90
CA VAL A 127 -3.38 21.22 -12.87
C VAL A 127 -2.84 21.16 -11.45
N LEU A 128 -3.53 21.75 -10.46
CA LEU A 128 -3.13 21.66 -9.05
C LEU A 128 -3.13 20.21 -8.54
N ALA A 129 -4.15 19.42 -8.88
CA ALA A 129 -4.22 18.01 -8.53
C ALA A 129 -3.10 17.20 -9.20
N ALA A 130 -2.78 17.48 -10.47
CA ALA A 130 -1.68 16.85 -11.18
C ALA A 130 -0.32 17.21 -10.57
N VAL A 131 -0.09 18.49 -10.24
CA VAL A 131 1.14 18.94 -9.58
C VAL A 131 1.28 18.32 -8.19
N GLY A 132 0.20 18.28 -7.40
CA GLY A 132 0.18 17.62 -6.10
C GLY A 132 0.44 16.12 -6.21
N GLY A 133 -0.15 15.45 -7.20
CA GLY A 133 0.07 14.04 -7.49
C GLY A 133 1.51 13.74 -7.91
N VAL A 134 2.09 14.54 -8.81
CA VAL A 134 3.49 14.41 -9.25
C VAL A 134 4.45 14.68 -8.09
N ALA A 135 4.21 15.72 -7.28
CA ALA A 135 5.05 16.03 -6.12
C ALA A 135 4.96 14.92 -5.05
N GLY A 136 3.76 14.40 -4.79
CA GLY A 136 3.56 13.26 -3.89
C GLY A 136 4.25 11.99 -4.39
N TYR A 137 4.14 11.70 -5.69
CA TYR A 137 4.82 10.56 -6.31
C TYR A 137 6.35 10.69 -6.24
N ALA A 138 6.89 11.86 -6.56
CA ALA A 138 8.32 12.14 -6.45
C ALA A 138 8.81 12.03 -5.00
N GLY A 139 8.06 12.55 -4.04
CA GLY A 139 8.37 12.40 -2.61
C GLY A 139 8.32 10.95 -2.14
N SER A 140 7.37 10.15 -2.65
CA SER A 140 7.30 8.71 -2.36
C SER A 140 8.52 7.97 -2.88
N ILE A 141 9.02 8.31 -4.08
CA ILE A 141 10.24 7.68 -4.62
C ILE A 141 11.44 8.05 -3.74
N ALA A 142 11.60 9.34 -3.41
CA ALA A 142 12.72 9.82 -2.61
C ALA A 142 12.74 9.27 -1.16
N GLY A 143 11.59 8.89 -0.61
CA GLY A 143 11.49 8.30 0.73
C GLY A 143 11.65 6.78 0.78
N VAL A 144 11.52 6.09 -0.36
CA VAL A 144 11.65 4.62 -0.48
C VAL A 144 13.06 4.20 -0.91
N THR A 145 13.81 5.07 -1.58
CA THR A 145 15.22 4.88 -1.97
C THR A 145 16.19 5.30 -0.87
#